data_AF-A0A7W7VXJ2-F1
#
_entry.id   AF-A0A7W7VXJ2-F1
#
_cell.length_a   1.000
_cell.length_b   1.000
_cell.length_c   1.000
_cell.angle_alpha   90.00
_cell.angle_beta   90.00
_cell.angle_gamma   90.00
#
_symmetry.space_group_name_H-M   'P 1'
#
loop_
_entity.id
_entity.type
_entity.pdbx_description
1 polymer ?
#
loop_
_entity_poly.entity_id
_entity_poly.type
_entity_poly.pdbx_seq_one_letter_code
_entity_poly.pdbx_strand_id
1 'polypeptide(L)'
;MGGGGGLEGAELPTGAGDLLTLPDGAPRIPAVTSTPAPAGVSTEAGQDPQPAYGGEVTLTLTDWQPIEPERRLTATAGAGAAGPGAAGADLAEGLRELARRFAAATPDQAHDLFANAFGLYGARHVGTAPEPACADLAEASWWHGPTVRHSAAAPPVSGSSARARRGRRLAIAPTPTPSAVAGRHRKPEPPAGAVGQQGADSRRAAALAAERRAAARMLLAHPLVTATGPHAQAFGLIRRHGSWLTSRFAELLGYPLTVTDGFARLRKAELGVGALRRLTVQGRPCTPEQYAALTLTLALLLDGPPRWPAAQLEAQVRHHAAGTRAVTGGGGEAGEAATGAGAALGAEAIALDDEALGVAITLLTEWQVLSIPGTAAAPAPAAAPAAAWLVVNRELAAAVVAGCCPARPEDPPAPRTTVPVAVRRRLVETPALLLADLTPLEREWLWESRTAEAAMFADFLGLTAEIRREGIALLDPAGELTDLRFPGPGPLAHVALLLVERLVDQLRPLPAESAQSTPQPAPFGVPIAEALIDGILGDLADEYDTEDHGHDQRAAHWRRAHLADRAAFRRELLDLLHAVRLIAPSTPTAPTGGEAGGARGGWTLLAPAARYAARLELGTEPSTGRHSRR
;
A
#
# COMPACT_ATOMS: atom_id res chain seq x y z
N MET A 1 51.54 -36.64 -19.67
CA MET A 1 52.93 -36.14 -19.75
C MET A 1 52.82 -34.63 -19.78
N GLY A 2 52.91 -33.93 -18.64
CA GLY A 2 54.13 -33.54 -17.92
C GLY A 2 54.20 -32.00 -18.08
N GLY A 3 54.16 -31.14 -17.07
CA GLY A 3 54.76 -31.20 -15.74
C GLY A 3 55.97 -30.27 -15.74
N GLY A 4 56.01 -29.26 -14.85
CA GLY A 4 57.28 -28.69 -14.36
C GLY A 4 57.40 -27.17 -14.29
N GLY A 5 57.70 -26.69 -13.08
CA GLY A 5 58.30 -25.38 -12.75
C GLY A 5 57.37 -24.52 -11.88
N GLY A 6 57.61 -24.26 -10.59
CA GLY A 6 58.81 -24.35 -9.76
C GLY A 6 58.89 -23.05 -8.93
N LEU A 7 58.84 -23.18 -7.60
CA LEU A 7 58.72 -22.13 -6.58
C LEU A 7 60.09 -21.53 -6.15
N GLU A 8 60.00 -20.58 -5.19
CA GLU A 8 61.03 -20.01 -4.27
C GLU A 8 61.57 -18.61 -4.68
N GLY A 9 61.70 -17.59 -3.82
CA GLY A 9 61.62 -17.47 -2.36
C GLY A 9 62.79 -16.56 -1.87
N ALA A 10 62.53 -15.49 -1.10
CA ALA A 10 63.52 -14.76 -0.27
C ALA A 10 62.79 -13.67 0.56
N GLU A 11 62.58 -13.85 1.85
CA GLU A 11 63.36 -13.32 3.00
C GLU A 11 63.32 -11.79 3.18
N LEU A 12 62.77 -11.35 4.34
CA LEU A 12 62.82 -9.98 4.86
C LEU A 12 63.56 -9.96 6.21
N PRO A 13 64.42 -8.97 6.49
CA PRO A 13 65.18 -8.89 7.72
C PRO A 13 64.55 -8.01 8.81
N THR A 14 64.96 -8.32 10.03
CA THR A 14 64.84 -7.62 11.31
C THR A 14 65.49 -6.22 11.33
N GLY A 15 64.94 -5.28 12.12
CA GLY A 15 65.60 -4.00 12.41
C GLY A 15 64.83 -3.12 13.38
N ALA A 16 65.53 -2.63 14.40
CA ALA A 16 65.03 -2.01 15.63
C ALA A 16 64.59 -0.53 15.51
N GLY A 17 63.69 -0.14 16.42
CA GLY A 17 63.72 1.08 17.24
C GLY A 17 63.77 2.45 16.57
N ASP A 18 62.75 3.28 16.81
CA ASP A 18 63.03 4.54 17.51
C ASP A 18 61.79 5.15 18.19
N LEU A 19 62.08 5.83 19.29
CA LEU A 19 61.17 6.56 20.18
C LEU A 19 60.48 7.73 19.47
N LEU A 20 59.26 8.09 19.89
CA LEU A 20 58.88 9.48 20.13
C LEU A 20 57.56 9.55 20.94
N THR A 21 57.55 10.47 21.88
CA THR A 21 56.66 10.60 23.04
C THR A 21 55.53 11.62 22.79
N LEU A 22 54.46 11.52 23.62
CA LEU A 22 53.45 12.53 24.05
C LEU A 22 52.07 12.48 23.33
N PRO A 23 50.98 12.96 23.98
CA PRO A 23 50.59 12.82 25.39
C PRO A 23 49.08 12.49 25.60
N ASP A 24 48.77 12.14 26.86
CA ASP A 24 47.46 11.89 27.48
C ASP A 24 46.44 13.04 27.39
N GLY A 25 45.15 12.68 27.39
CA GLY A 25 44.09 13.60 27.78
C GLY A 25 42.65 13.14 27.55
N ALA A 26 41.96 12.85 28.67
CA ALA A 26 40.52 13.05 28.93
C ALA A 26 39.58 11.81 28.86
N PRO A 27 38.45 11.79 29.62
CA PRO A 27 38.18 10.77 30.63
C PRO A 27 36.85 9.99 30.42
N ARG A 28 36.68 8.99 31.29
CA ARG A 28 35.60 7.98 31.36
C ARG A 28 34.24 8.55 31.80
N ILE A 29 33.15 7.95 31.29
CA ILE A 29 31.81 7.95 31.92
C ILE A 29 31.36 6.48 32.12
N PRO A 30 30.87 6.11 33.31
CA PRO A 30 30.50 4.73 33.66
C PRO A 30 29.05 4.37 33.28
N ALA A 31 28.86 3.09 32.95
CA ALA A 31 27.56 2.45 32.82
C ALA A 31 27.00 2.08 34.19
N VAL A 32 25.70 2.31 34.41
CA VAL A 32 24.95 1.72 35.53
C VAL A 32 23.75 0.97 34.98
N THR A 33 23.76 -0.33 35.24
CA THR A 33 22.73 -1.33 35.03
C THR A 33 21.71 -1.33 36.17
N SER A 34 20.46 -1.72 35.91
CA SER A 34 19.78 -2.70 36.81
C SER A 34 18.51 -3.27 36.17
N THR A 35 18.44 -4.60 36.14
CA THR A 35 17.20 -5.38 36.21
C THR A 35 17.53 -6.60 37.06
N PRO A 36 16.75 -6.91 38.12
CA PRO A 36 17.03 -8.04 39.00
C PRO A 36 16.30 -9.32 38.56
N ALA A 37 16.99 -10.44 38.75
CA ALA A 37 16.43 -11.80 38.74
C ALA A 37 16.02 -12.23 40.16
N PRO A 38 15.29 -13.35 40.31
CA PRO A 38 15.42 -14.16 41.51
C PRO A 38 15.84 -15.62 41.25
N ALA A 39 16.92 -15.98 41.94
CA ALA A 39 17.14 -17.16 42.79
C ALA A 39 16.96 -18.60 42.24
N GLY A 40 18.10 -19.31 42.17
CA GLY A 40 18.24 -20.78 42.21
C GLY A 40 19.67 -21.12 42.65
N VAL A 41 19.81 -21.97 43.67
CA VAL A 41 20.94 -22.10 44.61
C VAL A 41 22.02 -23.12 44.16
N SER A 42 23.30 -22.73 44.40
CA SER A 42 24.56 -23.49 44.74
C SER A 42 24.94 -24.78 43.97
N THR A 43 26.20 -25.17 43.72
CA THR A 43 27.53 -24.86 44.29
C THR A 43 28.57 -25.49 43.35
N GLU A 44 29.74 -24.87 43.15
CA GLU A 44 31.09 -25.45 43.28
C GLU A 44 32.17 -24.59 42.60
N ALA A 45 33.37 -24.65 43.17
CA ALA A 45 34.44 -23.68 43.08
C ALA A 45 35.44 -23.95 41.94
N GLY A 46 36.14 -22.89 41.49
CA GLY A 46 37.50 -23.03 40.94
C GLY A 46 37.88 -22.07 39.81
N GLN A 47 38.86 -21.21 40.12
CA GLN A 47 39.87 -20.61 39.21
C GLN A 47 39.51 -19.44 38.28
N ASP A 48 39.93 -18.25 38.72
CA ASP A 48 40.52 -17.14 37.93
C ASP A 48 41.83 -17.58 37.22
N PRO A 49 42.45 -16.86 36.23
CA PRO A 49 42.24 -15.43 35.87
C PRO A 49 42.36 -15.06 34.35
N GLN A 50 42.20 -13.75 34.09
CA GLN A 50 42.74 -12.91 32.99
C GLN A 50 41.89 -12.65 31.71
N PRO A 51 41.65 -11.36 31.37
CA PRO A 51 41.04 -10.95 30.12
C PRO A 51 42.08 -10.59 29.05
N ALA A 52 41.92 -11.13 27.84
CA ALA A 52 42.61 -10.69 26.63
C ALA A 52 41.70 -9.73 25.85
N TYR A 53 42.12 -8.48 25.73
CA TYR A 53 41.59 -7.51 24.77
C TYR A 53 42.43 -7.57 23.48
N GLY A 54 41.76 -7.59 22.33
CA GLY A 54 42.35 -7.23 21.04
C GLY A 54 42.39 -8.36 20.02
N GLY A 55 41.38 -8.42 19.16
CA GLY A 55 41.39 -9.19 17.92
C GLY A 55 40.44 -8.53 16.91
N GLU A 56 41.01 -7.79 15.96
CA GLU A 56 40.33 -7.34 14.75
C GLU A 56 39.77 -8.56 14.00
N VAL A 57 38.50 -8.51 13.60
CA VAL A 57 37.93 -9.46 12.64
C VAL A 57 37.62 -8.71 11.36
N THR A 58 38.56 -8.81 10.42
CA THR A 58 38.33 -8.60 9.00
C THR A 58 37.30 -9.62 8.53
N LEU A 59 36.08 -9.18 8.20
CA LEU A 59 35.09 -10.04 7.57
C LEU A 59 35.44 -10.17 6.07
N THR A 60 36.10 -11.26 5.72
CA THR A 60 36.30 -11.67 4.33
C THR A 60 34.97 -12.09 3.70
N LEU A 61 34.63 -11.44 2.59
CA LEU A 61 33.48 -11.68 1.74
C LEU A 61 33.74 -12.93 0.87
N THR A 62 33.23 -14.09 1.30
CA THR A 62 33.20 -15.38 0.56
C THR A 62 32.09 -16.19 1.24
N ASP A 63 31.01 -16.70 0.63
CA ASP A 63 30.71 -17.02 -0.76
C ASP A 63 29.24 -16.67 -1.06
N TRP A 64 29.00 -15.80 -2.04
CA TRP A 64 27.68 -15.67 -2.67
C TRP A 64 27.73 -16.49 -3.97
N GLN A 65 27.07 -17.66 -3.97
CA GLN A 65 26.90 -18.46 -5.17
C GLN A 65 25.56 -18.11 -5.83
N PRO A 66 25.55 -17.70 -7.12
CA PRO A 66 24.31 -17.48 -7.85
C PRO A 66 23.64 -18.83 -8.13
N ILE A 67 22.37 -18.96 -7.77
CA ILE A 67 21.56 -20.14 -8.12
C ILE A 67 21.25 -20.06 -9.63
N GLU A 68 21.77 -21.01 -10.41
CA GLU A 68 21.51 -21.10 -11.85
C GLU A 68 20.01 -21.35 -12.18
N PRO A 69 19.48 -20.76 -13.26
CA PRO A 69 18.06 -20.74 -13.54
C PRO A 69 17.61 -21.92 -14.41
N GLU A 70 17.86 -23.16 -14.00
CA GLU A 70 17.33 -24.33 -14.72
C GLU A 70 16.77 -25.39 -13.78
N ARG A 71 15.52 -25.19 -13.33
CA ARG A 71 14.57 -26.28 -13.06
C ARG A 71 13.14 -25.74 -13.08
N ARG A 72 12.60 -25.66 -14.29
CA ARG A 72 11.18 -25.46 -14.53
C ARG A 72 10.42 -26.73 -14.14
N LEU A 73 9.42 -26.56 -13.27
CA LEU A 73 8.14 -27.28 -13.23
C LEU A 73 8.19 -28.81 -13.07
N THR A 74 8.03 -29.28 -11.84
CA THR A 74 6.98 -30.23 -11.43
C THR A 74 6.97 -30.32 -9.90
N ALA A 75 6.16 -29.50 -9.23
CA ALA A 75 5.75 -29.75 -7.85
C ALA A 75 4.23 -29.71 -7.81
N THR A 76 3.62 -30.75 -8.35
CA THR A 76 2.26 -31.14 -8.02
C THR A 76 2.21 -31.54 -6.55
N ALA A 77 1.32 -30.87 -5.82
CA ALA A 77 0.62 -31.32 -4.61
C ALA A 77 1.22 -32.52 -3.84
N GLY A 78 1.71 -32.21 -2.64
CA GLY A 78 1.92 -33.17 -1.56
C GLY A 78 1.45 -32.57 -0.24
N ALA A 79 0.22 -32.07 -0.19
CA ALA A 79 -0.43 -31.75 1.08
C ALA A 79 -0.80 -33.08 1.76
N GLY A 80 -0.15 -33.39 2.87
CA GLY A 80 -0.55 -34.49 3.74
C GLY A 80 -2.01 -34.33 4.13
N ALA A 81 -2.78 -35.40 4.00
CA ALA A 81 -4.23 -35.42 4.11
C ALA A 81 -4.72 -35.11 5.55
N ALA A 82 -4.88 -33.84 5.87
CA ALA A 82 -5.95 -33.41 6.75
C ALA A 82 -7.25 -33.47 5.94
N GLY A 83 -8.28 -34.18 6.44
CA GLY A 83 -9.56 -34.27 5.74
C GLY A 83 -10.15 -32.86 5.50
N PRO A 84 -10.93 -32.65 4.42
CA PRO A 84 -11.44 -31.33 4.04
C PRO A 84 -12.25 -30.61 5.14
N GLY A 85 -12.73 -31.34 6.16
CA GLY A 85 -13.40 -30.79 7.33
C GLY A 85 -12.49 -30.23 8.42
N ALA A 86 -11.25 -30.73 8.56
CA ALA A 86 -10.32 -30.27 9.61
C ALA A 86 -9.78 -28.87 9.31
N ALA A 87 -9.33 -28.65 8.06
CA ALA A 87 -8.85 -27.34 7.61
C ALA A 87 -9.94 -26.24 7.65
N GLY A 88 -11.21 -26.62 7.47
CA GLY A 88 -12.36 -25.71 7.58
C GLY A 88 -12.64 -25.27 9.02
N ALA A 89 -12.65 -26.22 9.96
CA ALA A 89 -12.83 -25.94 11.39
C ALA A 89 -11.68 -25.08 11.96
N ASP A 90 -10.45 -25.35 11.51
CA ASP A 90 -9.25 -24.59 11.87
C ASP A 90 -9.31 -23.13 11.41
N LEU A 91 -9.83 -22.89 10.20
CA LEU A 91 -10.05 -21.56 9.63
C LEU A 91 -11.15 -20.81 10.39
N ALA A 92 -12.25 -21.48 10.73
CA ALA A 92 -13.33 -20.88 11.50
C ALA A 92 -12.88 -20.45 12.91
N GLU A 93 -12.04 -21.24 13.58
CA GLU A 93 -11.49 -20.87 14.88
C GLU A 93 -10.52 -19.67 14.79
N GLY A 94 -9.65 -19.65 13.77
CA GLY A 94 -8.78 -18.50 13.52
C GLY A 94 -9.57 -17.21 13.23
N LEU A 95 -10.74 -17.30 12.60
CA LEU A 95 -11.65 -16.18 12.40
C LEU A 95 -12.33 -15.72 13.70
N ARG A 96 -12.67 -16.64 14.61
CA ARG A 96 -13.20 -16.28 15.95
C ARG A 96 -12.16 -15.51 16.77
N GLU A 97 -10.90 -15.93 16.71
CA GLU A 97 -9.78 -15.20 17.31
C GLU A 97 -9.62 -13.81 16.67
N LEU A 98 -9.65 -13.74 15.33
CA LEU A 98 -9.57 -12.46 14.62
C LEU A 98 -10.73 -11.51 15.00
N ALA A 99 -11.95 -12.04 15.18
CA ALA A 99 -13.10 -11.25 15.64
C ALA A 99 -12.88 -10.67 17.04
N ARG A 100 -12.29 -11.44 17.98
CA ARG A 100 -11.90 -10.94 19.31
C ARG A 100 -10.84 -9.83 19.22
N ARG A 101 -9.85 -9.99 18.34
CA ARG A 101 -8.85 -8.95 18.08
C ARG A 101 -9.46 -7.67 17.52
N PHE A 102 -10.46 -7.76 16.64
CA PHE A 102 -11.20 -6.57 16.19
C PHE A 102 -11.92 -5.89 17.34
N ALA A 103 -12.64 -6.65 18.19
CA ALA A 103 -13.38 -6.10 19.32
C ALA A 103 -12.49 -5.35 20.34
N ALA A 104 -11.23 -5.77 20.49
CA ALA A 104 -10.26 -5.13 21.37
C ALA A 104 -9.44 -4.00 20.70
N ALA A 105 -9.56 -3.82 19.38
CA ALA A 105 -8.74 -2.88 18.63
C ALA A 105 -9.31 -1.45 18.68
N THR A 106 -8.43 -0.45 18.63
CA THR A 106 -8.85 0.91 18.28
C THR A 106 -9.34 0.96 16.82
N PRO A 107 -10.12 1.99 16.41
CA PRO A 107 -10.57 2.10 15.01
C PRO A 107 -9.43 2.03 13.97
N ASP A 108 -8.31 2.73 14.21
CA ASP A 108 -7.17 2.69 13.29
C ASP A 108 -6.50 1.31 13.24
N GLN A 109 -6.32 0.66 14.40
CA GLN A 109 -5.81 -0.71 14.47
C GLN A 109 -6.73 -1.69 13.76
N ALA A 110 -8.06 -1.53 13.87
CA ALA A 110 -9.03 -2.35 13.18
C ALA A 110 -8.95 -2.16 11.66
N HIS A 111 -8.74 -0.93 11.17
CA HIS A 111 -8.53 -0.69 9.74
C HIS A 111 -7.28 -1.39 9.20
N ASP A 112 -6.15 -1.27 9.91
CA ASP A 112 -4.91 -1.94 9.50
C ASP A 112 -5.06 -3.47 9.58
N LEU A 113 -5.70 -3.98 10.63
CA LEU A 113 -5.97 -5.41 10.81
C LEU A 113 -6.85 -5.94 9.67
N PHE A 114 -7.91 -5.22 9.29
CA PHE A 114 -8.77 -5.60 8.18
C PHE A 114 -8.00 -5.60 6.86
N ALA A 115 -7.25 -4.54 6.58
CA ALA A 115 -6.46 -4.44 5.35
C ALA A 115 -5.45 -5.59 5.23
N ASN A 116 -4.76 -5.92 6.31
CA ASN A 116 -3.74 -6.97 6.34
C ASN A 116 -4.34 -8.38 6.27
N ALA A 117 -5.42 -8.64 7.01
CA ALA A 117 -6.05 -9.96 7.05
C ALA A 117 -6.85 -10.26 5.78
N PHE A 118 -7.70 -9.33 5.35
CA PHE A 118 -8.59 -9.54 4.22
C PHE A 118 -7.96 -9.14 2.89
N GLY A 119 -7.04 -8.18 2.80
CA GLY A 119 -6.50 -7.75 1.50
C GLY A 119 -7.59 -7.29 0.50
N LEU A 120 -8.73 -6.81 1.00
CA LEU A 120 -9.88 -6.32 0.23
C LEU A 120 -9.85 -4.80 0.11
N TYR A 121 -8.72 -4.25 -0.33
CA TYR A 121 -8.50 -2.82 -0.50
C TYR A 121 -8.03 -2.48 -1.91
N GLY A 122 -8.39 -1.29 -2.38
CA GLY A 122 -7.91 -0.77 -3.66
C GLY A 122 -6.47 -0.26 -3.56
N ALA A 123 -5.77 -0.30 -4.68
CA ALA A 123 -4.49 0.40 -4.81
C ALA A 123 -4.74 1.92 -4.85
N ARG A 124 -3.77 2.73 -4.40
CA ARG A 124 -3.86 4.19 -4.46
C ARG A 124 -2.72 4.78 -5.27
N HIS A 125 -3.09 5.71 -6.13
CA HIS A 125 -2.17 6.39 -7.04
C HIS A 125 -2.47 7.88 -7.05
N VAL A 126 -1.43 8.69 -7.19
CA VAL A 126 -1.59 10.14 -7.40
C VAL A 126 -1.85 10.42 -8.89
N GLY A 127 -2.35 11.64 -9.17
CA GLY A 127 -2.85 12.07 -10.48
C GLY A 127 -1.80 12.14 -11.61
N THR A 128 -2.01 13.05 -12.55
CA THR A 128 -1.22 13.09 -13.80
C THR A 128 0.23 13.55 -13.61
N ALA A 129 1.08 13.20 -14.58
CA ALA A 129 2.48 13.62 -14.59
C ALA A 129 2.62 15.14 -14.74
N PRO A 130 3.64 15.77 -14.12
CA PRO A 130 4.01 17.15 -14.38
C PRO A 130 4.62 17.26 -15.79
N GLU A 131 4.46 18.42 -16.42
CA GLU A 131 5.09 18.71 -17.71
C GLU A 131 6.55 19.18 -17.52
N PRO A 132 7.53 18.66 -18.30
CA PRO A 132 7.37 17.65 -19.36
C PRO A 132 7.19 16.23 -18.80
N ALA A 133 6.17 15.52 -19.30
CA ALA A 133 5.74 14.20 -18.81
C ALA A 133 6.73 13.03 -19.03
N CYS A 134 7.95 13.29 -19.51
CA CYS A 134 8.85 12.28 -20.11
C CYS A 134 10.30 12.27 -19.55
N ALA A 135 10.65 13.08 -18.55
CA ALA A 135 12.02 13.08 -18.04
C ALA A 135 12.19 12.09 -16.88
N ASP A 136 13.26 11.28 -16.89
CA ASP A 136 13.82 10.74 -15.65
C ASP A 136 14.28 11.94 -14.81
N LEU A 137 13.43 12.35 -13.88
CA LEU A 137 13.64 13.47 -12.97
C LEU A 137 14.34 12.99 -11.69
N ALA A 138 15.05 11.86 -11.73
CA ALA A 138 15.76 11.26 -10.59
C ALA A 138 16.66 12.25 -9.83
N GLU A 139 17.28 13.20 -10.52
CA GLU A 139 18.12 14.23 -9.88
C GLU A 139 17.31 15.44 -9.38
N ALA A 140 16.09 15.62 -9.88
CA ALA A 140 15.22 16.71 -9.45
C ALA A 140 14.48 16.34 -8.15
N SER A 141 14.44 17.31 -7.24
CA SER A 141 13.64 17.21 -6.02
C SER A 141 12.14 17.44 -6.31
N TRP A 142 11.24 16.78 -5.60
CA TRP A 142 9.83 17.20 -5.58
C TRP A 142 9.64 18.63 -5.06
N TRP A 143 10.49 19.12 -4.15
CA TRP A 143 10.37 20.46 -3.56
C TRP A 143 10.55 21.58 -4.59
N HIS A 144 11.43 21.40 -5.57
CA HIS A 144 11.88 22.46 -6.49
C HIS A 144 11.67 22.11 -7.97
N GLY A 145 11.30 20.86 -8.27
CA GLY A 145 11.12 20.37 -9.63
C GLY A 145 9.78 20.81 -10.26
N PRO A 146 9.51 20.31 -11.48
CA PRO A 146 8.22 20.54 -12.15
C PRO A 146 7.03 20.10 -11.29
N THR A 147 6.00 20.95 -11.25
CA THR A 147 4.75 20.73 -10.50
C THR A 147 3.59 20.47 -11.46
N VAL A 148 2.49 19.92 -10.93
CA VAL A 148 1.28 19.66 -11.71
C VAL A 148 0.41 20.91 -11.65
N ARG A 149 0.10 21.52 -12.81
CA ARG A 149 -0.81 22.67 -12.85
C ARG A 149 -2.24 22.19 -12.61
N HIS A 150 -2.71 22.30 -11.38
CA HIS A 150 -4.14 22.30 -11.08
C HIS A 150 -4.55 23.75 -10.88
N SER A 151 -5.27 24.34 -11.84
CA SER A 151 -5.92 25.62 -11.55
C SER A 151 -7.05 25.34 -10.58
N ALA A 152 -6.91 25.77 -9.32
CA ALA A 152 -7.96 25.69 -8.29
C ALA A 152 -9.30 26.30 -8.75
N ALA A 153 -9.30 27.09 -9.83
CA ALA A 153 -10.46 27.74 -10.45
C ALA A 153 -11.14 26.93 -11.58
N ALA A 154 -10.68 25.72 -11.94
CA ALA A 154 -11.30 24.96 -13.02
C ALA A 154 -12.47 24.07 -12.52
N PRO A 155 -13.69 24.19 -13.08
CA PRO A 155 -14.79 23.32 -12.69
C PRO A 155 -14.50 21.86 -13.09
N PRO A 156 -14.83 20.88 -12.23
CA PRO A 156 -14.76 19.47 -12.60
C PRO A 156 -15.74 19.27 -13.76
N VAL A 157 -15.26 18.58 -14.79
CA VAL A 157 -16.12 18.02 -15.81
C VAL A 157 -17.06 17.03 -15.11
N SER A 158 -18.25 17.52 -14.78
CA SER A 158 -19.30 16.74 -14.15
C SER A 158 -19.69 15.61 -15.10
N GLY A 159 -19.56 14.37 -14.59
CA GLY A 159 -20.27 13.18 -15.04
C GLY A 159 -20.47 13.00 -16.54
N SER A 160 -19.48 12.44 -17.24
CA SER A 160 -19.81 11.49 -18.29
C SER A 160 -19.69 10.09 -17.72
N SER A 161 -20.83 9.53 -17.31
CA SER A 161 -21.03 8.09 -17.33
C SER A 161 -20.35 7.49 -18.56
N ALA A 162 -19.68 6.36 -18.36
CA ALA A 162 -19.15 5.53 -19.42
C ALA A 162 -20.31 4.95 -20.25
N ARG A 163 -20.94 5.76 -21.09
CA ARG A 163 -21.62 5.28 -22.29
C ARG A 163 -20.57 5.20 -23.38
N ALA A 164 -20.31 3.96 -23.77
CA ALA A 164 -19.61 3.59 -24.98
C ALA A 164 -19.83 4.62 -26.10
N ARG A 165 -18.77 5.34 -26.49
CA ARG A 165 -18.76 6.12 -27.72
C ARG A 165 -18.85 5.13 -28.88
N ARG A 166 -20.08 4.82 -29.29
CA ARG A 166 -20.38 4.29 -30.62
C ARG A 166 -19.83 5.27 -31.65
N GLY A 167 -19.17 4.70 -32.66
CA GLY A 167 -18.27 5.37 -33.57
C GLY A 167 -18.82 6.63 -34.24
N ARG A 168 -17.92 7.59 -34.40
CA ARG A 168 -18.03 8.61 -35.44
C ARG A 168 -16.70 8.64 -36.19
N ARG A 169 -16.78 8.30 -37.48
CA ARG A 169 -15.68 8.37 -38.44
C ARG A 169 -15.09 9.78 -38.41
N LEU A 170 -13.80 9.90 -38.14
CA LEU A 170 -13.06 11.13 -38.40
C LEU A 170 -12.90 11.27 -39.91
N ALA A 171 -13.34 12.43 -40.40
CA ALA A 171 -13.21 12.86 -41.77
C ALA A 171 -11.72 13.01 -42.14
N ILE A 172 -11.40 12.50 -43.31
CA ILE A 172 -10.09 12.58 -43.96
C ILE A 172 -9.91 14.01 -44.49
N ALA A 173 -8.83 14.69 -44.08
CA ALA A 173 -8.38 15.93 -44.73
C ALA A 173 -7.70 15.61 -46.07
N PRO A 174 -7.80 16.49 -47.09
CA PRO A 174 -7.43 16.19 -48.47
C PRO A 174 -5.90 16.15 -48.67
N THR A 175 -5.46 15.18 -49.48
CA THR A 175 -4.07 14.96 -49.91
C THR A 175 -3.61 16.00 -50.95
N PRO A 176 -2.36 16.49 -50.90
CA PRO A 176 -1.77 17.24 -52.01
C PRO A 176 -1.35 16.30 -53.16
N THR A 177 -1.53 16.77 -54.39
CA THR A 177 -1.16 16.08 -55.64
C THR A 177 0.36 15.94 -55.80
N PRO A 178 0.89 14.80 -56.30
CA PRO A 178 2.31 14.64 -56.57
C PRO A 178 2.69 15.16 -57.96
N SER A 179 3.73 16.00 -58.01
CA SER A 179 4.50 16.26 -59.23
C SER A 179 5.49 15.13 -59.45
N ALA A 180 5.55 14.63 -60.69
CA ALA A 180 6.51 13.64 -61.13
C ALA A 180 7.95 14.19 -61.12
N VAL A 181 8.94 13.33 -60.84
CA VAL A 181 10.03 12.94 -61.77
C VAL A 181 11.21 12.25 -61.03
N ALA A 182 11.67 11.16 -61.66
CA ALA A 182 13.00 10.53 -61.63
C ALA A 182 13.52 9.82 -60.36
N GLY A 183 13.19 8.53 -60.27
CA GLY A 183 14.15 7.42 -60.44
C GLY A 183 15.46 7.44 -59.65
N ARG A 184 15.55 6.59 -58.62
CA ARG A 184 16.77 5.86 -58.23
C ARG A 184 16.44 4.59 -57.43
N HIS A 185 16.93 3.46 -57.94
CA HIS A 185 17.14 2.13 -57.34
C HIS A 185 16.10 1.61 -56.32
N ARG A 186 15.16 0.81 -56.84
CA ARG A 186 14.18 0.03 -56.09
C ARG A 186 14.89 -1.13 -55.36
N LYS A 187 15.03 -1.02 -54.04
CA LYS A 187 15.34 -2.15 -53.14
C LYS A 187 14.17 -3.17 -53.26
N PRO A 188 14.40 -4.49 -53.23
CA PRO A 188 13.34 -5.47 -53.42
C PRO A 188 12.19 -5.21 -52.43
N GLU A 189 10.99 -4.95 -52.97
CA GLU A 189 9.77 -4.82 -52.18
C GLU A 189 9.50 -6.17 -51.49
N PRO A 190 9.37 -6.21 -50.16
CA PRO A 190 8.86 -7.40 -49.49
C PRO A 190 7.45 -7.69 -50.03
N PRO A 191 7.01 -8.96 -50.09
CA PRO A 191 5.73 -9.32 -50.68
C PRO A 191 4.59 -8.52 -50.04
N ALA A 192 3.74 -7.90 -50.85
CA ALA A 192 2.68 -6.96 -50.42
C ALA A 192 1.71 -7.53 -49.36
N GLY A 193 1.64 -8.87 -49.22
CA GLY A 193 0.87 -9.54 -48.16
C GLY A 193 1.55 -9.56 -46.77
N ALA A 194 2.88 -9.49 -46.70
CA ALA A 194 3.61 -9.60 -45.43
C ALA A 194 3.47 -8.35 -44.56
N VAL A 195 3.47 -7.15 -45.16
CA VAL A 195 3.31 -5.87 -44.43
C VAL A 195 1.88 -5.73 -43.87
N GLY A 196 0.87 -6.19 -44.62
CA GLY A 196 -0.52 -6.19 -44.17
C GLY A 196 -0.79 -7.19 -43.04
N GLN A 197 -0.18 -8.39 -43.11
CA GLN A 197 -0.30 -9.43 -42.10
C GLN A 197 0.40 -9.01 -40.79
N GLN A 198 1.63 -8.49 -40.87
CA GLN A 198 2.36 -7.97 -39.72
C GLN A 198 1.59 -6.86 -39.00
N GLY A 199 1.00 -5.91 -39.74
CA GLY A 199 0.15 -4.87 -39.15
C GLY A 199 -1.16 -5.38 -38.55
N ALA A 200 -1.71 -6.51 -39.03
CA ALA A 200 -2.87 -7.15 -38.40
C ALA A 200 -2.48 -7.88 -37.11
N ASP A 201 -1.34 -8.57 -37.10
CA ASP A 201 -0.85 -9.31 -35.93
C ASP A 201 -0.39 -8.36 -34.82
N SER A 202 0.27 -7.24 -35.15
CA SER A 202 0.59 -6.19 -34.17
C SER A 202 -0.66 -5.57 -33.55
N ARG A 203 -1.72 -5.33 -34.34
CA ARG A 203 -3.01 -4.82 -33.80
C ARG A 203 -3.69 -5.82 -32.88
N ARG A 204 -3.66 -7.11 -33.22
CA ARG A 204 -4.18 -8.19 -32.35
C ARG A 204 -3.39 -8.29 -31.04
N ALA A 205 -2.06 -8.20 -31.11
CA ALA A 205 -1.20 -8.20 -29.93
C ALA A 205 -1.47 -6.99 -29.02
N ALA A 206 -1.62 -5.80 -29.61
CA ALA A 206 -1.96 -4.58 -28.87
C ALA A 206 -3.35 -4.67 -28.21
N ALA A 207 -4.35 -5.21 -28.91
CA ALA A 207 -5.68 -5.45 -28.35
C ALA A 207 -5.63 -6.45 -27.18
N LEU A 208 -4.88 -7.55 -27.34
CA LEU A 208 -4.67 -8.54 -26.29
C LEU A 208 -3.98 -7.94 -25.07
N ALA A 209 -2.97 -7.10 -25.26
CA ALA A 209 -2.29 -6.39 -24.19
C ALA A 209 -3.23 -5.41 -23.46
N ALA A 210 -4.08 -4.68 -24.20
CA ALA A 210 -5.07 -3.79 -23.62
C ALA A 210 -6.12 -4.54 -22.79
N GLU A 211 -6.62 -5.67 -23.28
CA GLU A 211 -7.55 -6.53 -22.55
C GLU A 211 -6.93 -7.06 -21.23
N ARG A 212 -5.70 -7.57 -21.31
CA ARG A 212 -4.96 -8.07 -20.14
C ARG A 212 -4.71 -6.97 -19.11
N ARG A 213 -4.33 -5.77 -19.56
CA ARG A 213 -4.15 -4.58 -18.72
C ARG A 213 -5.46 -4.19 -18.04
N ALA A 214 -6.56 -4.12 -18.77
CA ALA A 214 -7.86 -3.79 -18.21
C ALA A 214 -8.29 -4.80 -17.13
N ALA A 215 -8.09 -6.10 -17.36
CA ALA A 215 -8.37 -7.14 -16.37
C ALA A 215 -7.47 -7.07 -15.14
N ALA A 216 -6.17 -6.81 -15.31
CA ALA A 216 -5.22 -6.65 -14.22
C ALA A 216 -5.55 -5.43 -13.35
N ARG A 217 -5.85 -4.29 -13.98
CA ARG A 217 -6.30 -3.06 -13.30
C ARG A 217 -7.57 -3.30 -12.48
N MET A 218 -8.55 -3.99 -13.06
CA MET A 218 -9.78 -4.35 -12.35
C MET A 218 -9.50 -5.16 -11.09
N LEU A 219 -8.62 -6.16 -11.14
CA LEU A 219 -8.29 -6.99 -9.99
C LEU A 219 -7.51 -6.24 -8.89
N LEU A 220 -6.67 -5.28 -9.26
CA LEU A 220 -5.94 -4.46 -8.28
C LEU A 220 -6.83 -3.40 -7.60
N ALA A 221 -7.79 -2.83 -8.34
CA ALA A 221 -8.79 -1.90 -7.81
C ALA A 221 -9.85 -2.63 -6.97
N HIS A 222 -10.29 -3.81 -7.45
CA HIS A 222 -11.32 -4.63 -6.83
C HIS A 222 -10.79 -6.06 -6.64
N PRO A 223 -10.19 -6.36 -5.47
CA PRO A 223 -9.56 -7.67 -5.22
C PRO A 223 -10.54 -8.84 -5.17
N LEU A 224 -11.85 -8.58 -5.22
CA LEU A 224 -12.91 -9.55 -5.37
C LEU A 224 -13.86 -9.11 -6.50
N VAL A 225 -13.99 -9.93 -7.53
CA VAL A 225 -14.88 -9.69 -8.67
C VAL A 225 -15.75 -10.92 -8.90
N THR A 226 -17.07 -10.75 -8.95
CA THR A 226 -18.01 -11.86 -9.11
C THR A 226 -18.73 -11.83 -10.46
N ALA A 227 -19.24 -12.99 -10.89
CA ALA A 227 -19.89 -13.16 -12.19
C ALA A 227 -21.22 -12.42 -12.33
N THR A 228 -21.91 -12.13 -11.22
CA THR A 228 -23.21 -11.47 -11.19
C THR A 228 -23.17 -10.12 -10.47
N GLY A 229 -21.99 -9.69 -10.00
CA GLY A 229 -21.80 -8.45 -9.26
C GLY A 229 -21.68 -7.21 -10.16
N PRO A 230 -21.37 -6.04 -9.56
CA PRO A 230 -21.26 -4.77 -10.29
C PRO A 230 -20.19 -4.80 -11.40
N HIS A 231 -19.20 -5.67 -11.28
CA HIS A 231 -18.08 -5.82 -12.23
C HIS A 231 -18.20 -7.06 -13.12
N ALA A 232 -19.41 -7.62 -13.32
CA ALA A 232 -19.65 -8.84 -14.11
C ALA A 232 -19.08 -8.78 -15.54
N GLN A 233 -19.11 -7.62 -16.20
CA GLN A 233 -18.50 -7.45 -17.53
C GLN A 233 -16.98 -7.66 -17.50
N ALA A 234 -16.32 -7.14 -16.46
CA ALA A 234 -14.89 -7.31 -16.28
C ALA A 234 -14.53 -8.74 -15.85
N PHE A 235 -15.42 -9.43 -15.11
CA PHE A 235 -15.25 -10.85 -14.77
C PHE A 235 -15.07 -11.72 -16.01
N GLY A 236 -15.87 -11.50 -17.06
CA GLY A 236 -15.75 -12.23 -18.32
C GLY A 236 -14.37 -12.07 -18.98
N LEU A 237 -13.76 -10.88 -18.84
CA LEU A 237 -12.41 -10.60 -19.33
C LEU A 237 -11.33 -11.26 -18.45
N ILE A 238 -11.50 -11.21 -17.12
CA ILE A 238 -10.61 -11.87 -16.16
C ILE A 238 -10.58 -13.37 -16.43
N ARG A 239 -11.74 -14.02 -16.59
CA ARG A 239 -11.84 -15.45 -16.85
C ARG A 239 -11.17 -15.84 -18.17
N ARG A 240 -11.32 -15.02 -19.22
CA ARG A 240 -10.65 -15.22 -20.51
C ARG A 240 -9.13 -15.25 -20.40
N HIS A 241 -8.57 -14.39 -19.54
CA HIS A 241 -7.12 -14.24 -19.36
C HIS A 241 -6.60 -14.83 -18.04
N GLY A 242 -7.38 -15.71 -17.39
CA GLY A 242 -7.15 -16.13 -16.01
C GLY A 242 -5.78 -16.78 -15.78
N SER A 243 -5.38 -17.71 -16.64
CA SER A 243 -4.07 -18.39 -16.52
C SER A 243 -2.89 -17.43 -16.62
N TRP A 244 -2.96 -16.48 -17.56
CA TRP A 244 -1.95 -15.43 -17.72
C TRP A 244 -1.94 -14.50 -16.51
N LEU A 245 -3.10 -14.03 -16.05
CA LEU A 245 -3.21 -13.15 -14.88
C LEU A 245 -2.65 -13.83 -13.63
N THR A 246 -3.02 -15.08 -13.37
CA THR A 246 -2.54 -15.84 -12.20
C THR A 246 -1.02 -15.96 -12.20
N SER A 247 -0.42 -16.31 -13.35
CA SER A 247 1.04 -16.38 -13.46
C SER A 247 1.69 -15.02 -13.27
N ARG A 248 1.14 -13.95 -13.86
CA ARG A 248 1.74 -12.60 -13.82
C ARG A 248 1.64 -11.95 -12.45
N PHE A 249 0.52 -12.09 -11.75
CA PHE A 249 0.38 -11.58 -10.38
C PHE A 249 1.30 -12.32 -9.41
N ALA A 250 1.45 -13.63 -9.54
CA ALA A 250 2.39 -14.41 -8.74
C ALA A 250 3.85 -14.02 -9.03
N GLU A 251 4.23 -13.85 -10.29
CA GLU A 251 5.60 -13.50 -10.70
C GLU A 251 5.99 -12.07 -10.27
N LEU A 252 5.14 -11.08 -10.54
CA LEU A 252 5.48 -9.68 -10.34
C LEU A 252 5.27 -9.21 -8.91
N LEU A 253 4.13 -9.59 -8.32
CA LEU A 253 3.67 -9.08 -7.03
C LEU A 253 3.56 -10.18 -5.98
N GLY A 254 3.82 -11.45 -6.32
CA GLY A 254 3.61 -12.56 -5.40
C GLY A 254 2.16 -12.64 -4.89
N TYR A 255 1.19 -12.12 -5.63
CA TYR A 255 -0.22 -12.13 -5.24
C TYR A 255 -0.91 -13.37 -5.82
N PRO A 256 -1.42 -14.28 -4.97
CA PRO A 256 -2.19 -15.42 -5.45
C PRO A 256 -3.53 -14.96 -6.03
N LEU A 257 -3.86 -15.43 -7.23
CA LEU A 257 -5.15 -15.18 -7.88
C LEU A 257 -5.90 -16.49 -8.08
N THR A 258 -7.07 -16.59 -7.45
CA THR A 258 -8.03 -17.69 -7.67
C THR A 258 -9.08 -17.23 -8.66
N VAL A 259 -9.29 -17.97 -9.75
CA VAL A 259 -10.34 -17.71 -10.75
C VAL A 259 -11.21 -18.94 -10.85
N THR A 260 -12.49 -18.81 -10.52
CA THR A 260 -13.51 -19.86 -10.64
C THR A 260 -14.50 -19.52 -11.77
N ASP A 261 -15.58 -20.27 -11.88
CA ASP A 261 -16.69 -19.97 -12.79
C ASP A 261 -17.58 -18.81 -12.27
N GLY A 262 -17.65 -18.63 -10.94
CA GLY A 262 -18.49 -17.63 -10.28
C GLY A 262 -17.76 -16.39 -9.76
N PHE A 263 -16.45 -16.43 -9.50
CA PHE A 263 -15.70 -15.30 -8.96
C PHE A 263 -14.20 -15.34 -9.27
N ALA A 264 -13.55 -14.19 -9.13
CA ALA A 264 -12.10 -14.02 -9.17
C ALA A 264 -11.66 -13.28 -7.90
N ARG A 265 -10.63 -13.82 -7.24
CA ARG A 265 -10.13 -13.33 -5.96
C ARG A 265 -8.62 -13.15 -6.00
N LEU A 266 -8.16 -11.90 -5.96
CA LEU A 266 -6.75 -11.54 -5.83
C LEU A 266 -6.39 -11.36 -4.35
N ARG A 267 -5.51 -12.20 -3.81
CA ARG A 267 -5.05 -12.10 -2.42
C ARG A 267 -3.85 -11.16 -2.34
N LYS A 268 -4.10 -9.94 -1.87
CA LYS A 268 -3.09 -8.91 -1.64
C LYS A 268 -2.39 -9.15 -0.30
N ALA A 269 -1.14 -8.73 -0.20
CA ALA A 269 -0.34 -8.90 1.00
C ALA A 269 -0.61 -7.78 2.02
N GLU A 270 0.03 -7.90 3.18
CA GLU A 270 -0.02 -6.91 4.24
C GLU A 270 0.61 -5.58 3.79
N LEU A 271 -0.04 -4.46 4.15
CA LEU A 271 0.49 -3.11 3.93
C LEU A 271 1.25 -2.57 5.15
N GLY A 272 1.02 -3.17 6.32
CA GLY A 272 1.55 -2.67 7.59
C GLY A 272 0.61 -1.68 8.27
N VAL A 273 1.14 -0.95 9.26
CA VAL A 273 0.38 0.00 10.08
C VAL A 273 0.24 1.36 9.41
N GLY A 274 -0.85 2.07 9.68
CA GLY A 274 -1.11 3.42 9.15
C GLY A 274 -1.43 3.45 7.66
N ALA A 275 -1.85 2.33 7.06
CA ALA A 275 -2.14 2.26 5.63
C ALA A 275 -3.43 2.99 5.23
N LEU A 276 -4.28 3.31 6.22
CA LEU A 276 -5.57 4.01 6.06
C LEU A 276 -6.46 3.36 4.98
N ARG A 277 -6.45 2.03 4.89
CA ARG A 277 -7.32 1.23 4.02
C ARG A 277 -8.57 0.82 4.81
N ARG A 278 -9.51 1.76 4.91
CA ARG A 278 -10.75 1.60 5.67
C ARG A 278 -11.83 0.97 4.79
N LEU A 279 -12.49 -0.07 5.27
CA LEU A 279 -13.76 -0.50 4.69
C LEU A 279 -14.81 0.57 5.00
N THR A 280 -15.61 0.94 4.00
CA THR A 280 -16.68 1.93 4.19
C THR A 280 -18.02 1.32 3.79
N VAL A 281 -19.04 1.65 4.56
CA VAL A 281 -20.44 1.29 4.30
C VAL A 281 -21.24 2.58 4.31
N GLN A 282 -21.97 2.84 3.22
CA GLN A 282 -22.72 4.08 3.03
C GLN A 282 -21.86 5.35 3.22
N GLY A 283 -20.56 5.29 2.86
CA GLY A 283 -19.61 6.39 2.99
C GLY A 283 -19.01 6.60 4.38
N ARG A 284 -19.36 5.76 5.36
CA ARG A 284 -18.79 5.81 6.72
C ARG A 284 -17.79 4.68 6.94
N PRO A 285 -16.62 4.92 7.56
CA PRO A 285 -15.70 3.86 7.92
C PRO A 285 -16.34 2.85 8.89
N CYS A 286 -16.06 1.56 8.69
CA CYS A 286 -16.55 0.53 9.60
C CYS A 286 -15.91 0.65 10.99
N THR A 287 -16.70 0.40 12.03
CA THR A 287 -16.21 0.37 13.43
C THR A 287 -15.57 -0.99 13.77
N PRO A 288 -14.77 -1.07 14.86
CA PRO A 288 -14.22 -2.34 15.33
C PRO A 288 -15.28 -3.44 15.55
N GLU A 289 -16.44 -3.08 16.09
CA GLU A 289 -17.57 -4.00 16.34
C GLU A 289 -18.16 -4.52 15.03
N GLN A 290 -18.26 -3.67 14.00
CA GLN A 290 -18.70 -4.06 12.65
C GLN A 290 -17.74 -5.05 12.00
N TYR A 291 -16.42 -4.86 12.14
CA TYR A 291 -15.44 -5.85 11.67
C TYR A 291 -15.51 -7.16 12.46
N ALA A 292 -15.72 -7.09 13.78
CA ALA A 292 -15.90 -8.27 14.63
C ALA A 292 -17.15 -9.06 14.22
N ALA A 293 -18.30 -8.39 14.02
CA ALA A 293 -19.54 -9.00 13.55
C ALA A 293 -19.38 -9.67 12.18
N LEU A 294 -18.73 -8.98 11.23
CA LEU A 294 -18.45 -9.52 9.89
C LEU A 294 -17.61 -10.80 9.97
N THR A 295 -16.52 -10.76 10.73
CA THR A 295 -15.57 -11.87 10.85
C THR A 295 -16.19 -13.07 11.55
N LEU A 296 -16.96 -12.83 12.63
CA LEU A 296 -17.67 -13.87 13.35
C LEU A 296 -18.77 -14.51 12.49
N THR A 297 -19.50 -13.70 11.72
CA THR A 297 -20.51 -14.21 10.77
C THR A 297 -19.86 -15.10 9.72
N LEU A 298 -18.72 -14.70 9.14
CA LEU A 298 -17.97 -15.53 8.19
C LEU A 298 -17.53 -16.87 8.79
N ALA A 299 -17.06 -16.88 10.04
CA ALA A 299 -16.71 -18.12 10.74
C ALA A 299 -17.91 -19.09 10.82
N LEU A 300 -19.10 -18.57 11.15
CA LEU A 300 -20.33 -19.37 11.24
C LEU A 300 -20.83 -19.86 9.88
N LEU A 301 -20.65 -19.08 8.82
CA LEU A 301 -21.06 -19.47 7.46
C LEU A 301 -20.19 -20.60 6.88
N LEU A 302 -18.94 -20.71 7.31
CA LEU A 302 -18.02 -21.78 6.89
C LEU A 302 -18.38 -23.12 7.55
N ASP A 303 -18.69 -23.10 8.85
CA ASP A 303 -19.01 -24.31 9.62
C ASP A 303 -20.50 -24.72 9.51
N GLY A 304 -21.40 -23.74 9.39
CA GLY A 304 -22.84 -23.95 9.48
C GLY A 304 -23.53 -24.24 8.14
N PRO A 305 -24.84 -24.56 8.12
CA PRO A 305 -25.55 -25.05 6.94
C PRO A 305 -25.47 -24.14 5.70
N PRO A 306 -25.67 -24.67 4.48
CA PRO A 306 -25.65 -23.88 3.24
C PRO A 306 -26.84 -22.91 3.10
N ARG A 307 -27.84 -23.03 3.98
CA ARG A 307 -29.01 -22.16 4.05
C ARG A 307 -29.32 -21.83 5.49
N TRP A 308 -29.67 -20.58 5.74
CA TRP A 308 -29.97 -20.05 7.06
C TRP A 308 -31.26 -19.23 7.04
N PRO A 309 -32.18 -19.41 7.99
CA PRO A 309 -33.12 -18.35 8.33
C PRO A 309 -32.34 -17.14 8.86
N ALA A 310 -32.61 -15.93 8.37
CA ALA A 310 -31.87 -14.72 8.76
C ALA A 310 -31.84 -14.54 10.30
N ALA A 311 -33.00 -14.62 10.95
CA ALA A 311 -33.11 -14.53 12.41
C ALA A 311 -32.31 -15.59 13.17
N GLN A 312 -32.17 -16.81 12.61
CA GLN A 312 -31.40 -17.88 13.22
C GLN A 312 -29.90 -17.62 13.10
N LEU A 313 -29.43 -17.14 11.95
CA LEU A 313 -28.03 -16.76 11.78
C LEU A 313 -27.66 -15.66 12.77
N GLU A 314 -28.49 -14.63 12.86
CA GLU A 314 -28.28 -13.54 13.79
C GLU A 314 -28.25 -14.00 15.26
N ALA A 315 -29.18 -14.87 15.66
CA ALA A 315 -29.19 -15.46 17.00
C ALA A 315 -27.92 -16.26 17.29
N GLN A 316 -27.40 -17.00 16.31
CA GLN A 316 -26.14 -17.74 16.45
C GLN A 316 -24.93 -16.82 16.56
N VAL A 317 -24.87 -15.74 15.76
CA VAL A 317 -23.79 -14.74 15.89
C VAL A 317 -23.78 -14.16 17.30
N ARG A 318 -24.94 -13.76 17.83
CA ARG A 318 -25.04 -13.23 19.21
C ARG A 318 -24.66 -14.29 20.26
N HIS A 319 -25.06 -15.54 20.07
CA HIS A 319 -24.70 -16.65 20.98
C HIS A 319 -23.18 -16.88 21.03
N HIS A 320 -22.51 -16.91 19.88
CA HIS A 320 -21.05 -17.05 19.81
C HIS A 320 -20.32 -15.80 20.32
N ALA A 321 -20.88 -14.61 20.09
CA ALA A 321 -20.33 -13.36 20.63
C ALA A 321 -20.40 -13.31 22.16
N ALA A 322 -21.44 -13.87 22.78
CA ALA A 322 -21.59 -13.94 24.24
C ALA A 322 -20.57 -14.88 24.94
N GLY A 323 -19.71 -15.58 24.20
CA GLY A 323 -18.60 -16.34 24.76
C GLY A 323 -18.98 -17.63 25.51
N THR A 324 -20.21 -18.13 25.36
CA THR A 324 -20.64 -19.35 26.06
C THR A 324 -19.89 -20.58 25.56
N ARG A 325 -18.89 -21.03 26.32
CA ARG A 325 -18.30 -22.36 26.19
C ARG A 325 -19.40 -23.39 26.44
N ALA A 326 -19.72 -24.20 25.43
CA ALA A 326 -20.39 -25.46 25.68
C ALA A 326 -19.50 -26.26 26.64
N VAL A 327 -19.93 -26.39 27.89
CA VAL A 327 -19.36 -27.34 28.84
C VAL A 327 -19.65 -28.73 28.28
N THR A 328 -18.71 -29.26 27.49
CA THR A 328 -18.61 -30.71 27.31
C THR A 328 -18.12 -31.26 28.64
N GLY A 329 -19.07 -31.73 29.45
CA GLY A 329 -18.79 -32.44 30.67
C GLY A 329 -17.94 -33.68 30.36
N GLY A 330 -16.79 -33.74 31.02
CA GLY A 330 -15.94 -34.92 31.11
C GLY A 330 -15.15 -34.79 32.39
N GLY A 331 -15.66 -35.37 33.48
CA GLY A 331 -14.99 -35.39 34.77
C GLY A 331 -13.68 -36.17 34.70
N GLY A 332 -12.67 -35.66 35.39
CA GLY A 332 -11.36 -36.30 35.56
C GLY A 332 -10.40 -35.34 36.26
N GLU A 333 -9.99 -35.70 37.46
CA GLU A 333 -9.27 -34.87 38.42
C GLU A 333 -7.79 -34.58 38.05
N ALA A 334 -7.32 -33.43 38.55
CA ALA A 334 -5.96 -33.09 39.01
C ALA A 334 -4.71 -33.38 38.14
N GLY A 335 -3.91 -32.34 37.88
CA GLY A 335 -2.50 -32.47 37.50
C GLY A 335 -1.88 -31.17 36.97
N GLU A 336 -0.82 -30.71 37.62
CA GLU A 336 -0.16 -29.40 37.49
C GLU A 336 0.66 -29.15 36.20
N ALA A 337 0.83 -27.85 35.93
CA ALA A 337 1.99 -27.16 35.35
C ALA A 337 2.47 -27.50 33.92
N ALA A 338 2.17 -26.58 32.99
CA ALA A 338 3.05 -26.26 31.86
C ALA A 338 3.07 -24.74 31.63
N THR A 339 4.16 -24.10 32.04
CA THR A 339 4.54 -22.74 31.65
C THR A 339 5.04 -22.75 30.21
N GLY A 340 4.19 -22.33 29.28
CA GLY A 340 4.55 -21.99 27.91
C GLY A 340 3.73 -20.78 27.47
N ALA A 341 4.38 -19.77 26.92
CA ALA A 341 3.78 -18.52 26.48
C ALA A 341 2.80 -18.74 25.30
N GLY A 342 1.58 -19.12 25.64
CA GLY A 342 0.38 -18.93 24.83
C GLY A 342 -0.64 -18.31 25.74
N ALA A 343 -0.81 -16.99 25.67
CA ALA A 343 -1.83 -16.29 26.44
C ALA A 343 -3.19 -16.90 26.09
N ALA A 344 -3.73 -17.71 27.01
CA ALA A 344 -5.12 -18.10 27.00
C ALA A 344 -5.94 -16.83 27.14
N LEU A 345 -6.33 -16.25 26.01
CA LEU A 345 -7.34 -15.21 25.96
C LEU A 345 -8.60 -15.83 26.57
N GLY A 346 -8.98 -15.34 27.75
CA GLY A 346 -10.27 -15.64 28.33
C GLY A 346 -11.36 -15.37 27.29
N ALA A 347 -12.42 -16.18 27.29
CA ALA A 347 -13.57 -15.99 26.44
C ALA A 347 -14.30 -14.70 26.86
N GLU A 348 -13.74 -13.54 26.51
CA GLU A 348 -14.38 -12.25 26.65
C GLU A 348 -15.52 -12.18 25.64
N ALA A 349 -16.70 -11.80 26.12
CA ALA A 349 -17.85 -11.60 25.27
C ALA A 349 -17.58 -10.41 24.34
N ILE A 350 -17.84 -10.60 23.04
CA ILE A 350 -17.82 -9.53 22.06
C ILE A 350 -19.15 -8.78 22.16
N ALA A 351 -19.11 -7.50 22.53
CA ALA A 351 -20.30 -6.66 22.50
C ALA A 351 -20.65 -6.34 21.04
N LEU A 352 -21.76 -6.90 20.54
CA LEU A 352 -22.29 -6.64 19.21
C LEU A 352 -23.68 -6.01 19.33
N ASP A 353 -23.88 -4.87 18.66
CA ASP A 353 -25.19 -4.25 18.49
C ASP A 353 -25.87 -4.72 17.18
N ASP A 354 -27.14 -4.37 17.04
CA ASP A 354 -27.92 -4.73 15.85
C ASP A 354 -27.42 -4.02 14.58
N GLU A 355 -26.82 -2.83 14.72
CA GLU A 355 -26.22 -2.09 13.62
C GLU A 355 -25.00 -2.83 13.05
N ALA A 356 -24.10 -3.32 13.91
CA ALA A 356 -22.92 -4.08 13.50
C ALA A 356 -23.29 -5.35 12.74
N LEU A 357 -24.33 -6.04 13.20
CA LEU A 357 -24.83 -7.24 12.54
C LEU A 357 -25.50 -6.94 11.20
N GLY A 358 -26.31 -5.88 11.13
CA GLY A 358 -26.92 -5.41 9.88
C GLY A 358 -25.87 -5.02 8.84
N VAL A 359 -24.81 -4.32 9.26
CA VAL A 359 -23.67 -3.97 8.41
C VAL A 359 -22.93 -5.21 7.90
N ALA A 360 -22.68 -6.20 8.77
CA ALA A 360 -22.06 -7.47 8.38
C ALA A 360 -22.88 -8.21 7.32
N ILE A 361 -24.20 -8.34 7.51
CA ILE A 361 -25.10 -8.98 6.53
C ILE A 361 -25.13 -8.22 5.21
N THR A 362 -25.15 -6.88 5.27
CA THR A 362 -25.12 -6.01 4.08
C THR A 362 -23.84 -6.25 3.27
N LEU A 363 -22.67 -6.17 3.91
CA LEU A 363 -21.37 -6.42 3.28
C LEU A 363 -21.28 -7.81 2.66
N LEU A 364 -21.71 -8.85 3.39
CA LEU A 364 -21.69 -10.23 2.88
C LEU A 364 -22.65 -10.44 1.70
N THR A 365 -23.73 -9.66 1.64
CA THR A 365 -24.65 -9.66 0.49
C THR A 365 -24.06 -8.90 -0.69
N GLU A 366 -23.42 -7.75 -0.45
CA GLU A 366 -22.71 -6.97 -1.48
C GLU A 366 -21.56 -7.78 -2.10
N TRP A 367 -20.83 -8.53 -1.28
CA TRP A 367 -19.79 -9.47 -1.73
C TRP A 367 -20.35 -10.78 -2.28
N GLN A 368 -21.67 -10.98 -2.24
CA GLN A 368 -22.38 -12.17 -2.71
C GLN A 368 -22.01 -13.47 -2.00
N VAL A 369 -21.39 -13.37 -0.82
CA VAL A 369 -21.22 -14.51 0.11
C VAL A 369 -22.59 -14.98 0.59
N LEU A 370 -23.50 -14.04 0.82
CA LEU A 370 -24.90 -14.29 1.10
C LEU A 370 -25.77 -13.87 -0.09
N SER A 371 -26.84 -14.62 -0.33
CA SER A 371 -27.86 -14.29 -1.32
C SER A 371 -29.25 -14.58 -0.78
N ILE A 372 -30.20 -13.68 -1.06
CA ILE A 372 -31.61 -13.87 -0.69
C ILE A 372 -32.34 -14.41 -1.92
N PRO A 373 -32.90 -15.64 -1.90
CA PRO A 373 -33.67 -16.18 -3.01
C PRO A 373 -34.87 -15.29 -3.33
N GLY A 374 -35.13 -15.09 -4.63
CA GLY A 374 -36.30 -14.33 -5.09
C GLY A 374 -36.12 -12.81 -5.13
N THR A 375 -35.03 -12.26 -4.57
CA THR A 375 -34.67 -10.84 -4.78
C THR A 375 -33.76 -10.74 -5.99
N ALA A 376 -34.33 -10.55 -7.18
CA ALA A 376 -33.56 -10.29 -8.38
C ALA A 376 -33.07 -8.82 -8.41
N ALA A 377 -31.76 -8.63 -8.52
CA ALA A 377 -31.08 -7.39 -8.97
C ALA A 377 -31.42 -6.05 -8.27
N ALA A 378 -32.21 -6.06 -7.19
CA ALA A 378 -32.44 -4.88 -6.35
C ALA A 378 -31.23 -4.64 -5.43
N PRO A 379 -30.91 -3.37 -5.08
CA PRO A 379 -29.92 -3.09 -4.05
C PRO A 379 -30.28 -3.88 -2.78
N ALA A 380 -29.26 -4.48 -2.14
CA ALA A 380 -29.46 -5.27 -0.94
C ALA A 380 -30.30 -4.46 0.07
N PRO A 381 -31.40 -5.02 0.60
CA PRO A 381 -32.15 -4.31 1.63
C PRO A 381 -31.24 -4.10 2.84
N ALA A 382 -31.31 -2.92 3.47
CA ALA A 382 -30.45 -2.55 4.62
C ALA A 382 -30.54 -3.55 5.79
N ALA A 383 -31.61 -4.33 5.84
CA ALA A 383 -31.71 -5.56 6.63
C ALA A 383 -32.49 -6.61 5.83
N ALA A 384 -32.01 -7.86 5.84
CA ALA A 384 -32.80 -8.97 5.33
C ALA A 384 -34.05 -9.15 6.22
N PRO A 385 -35.27 -9.34 5.67
CA PRO A 385 -36.43 -9.56 6.52
C PRO A 385 -36.20 -10.81 7.36
N ALA A 386 -36.61 -10.81 8.62
CA ALA A 386 -36.34 -11.90 9.58
C ALA A 386 -36.78 -13.29 9.08
N ALA A 387 -37.83 -13.34 8.24
CA ALA A 387 -38.35 -14.56 7.62
C ALA A 387 -37.63 -14.97 6.31
N ALA A 388 -36.67 -14.17 5.82
CA ALA A 388 -35.90 -14.49 4.63
C ALA A 388 -34.97 -15.67 4.88
N TRP A 389 -34.87 -16.51 3.86
CA TRP A 389 -33.82 -17.51 3.78
C TRP A 389 -32.59 -16.90 3.11
N LEU A 390 -31.43 -17.10 3.72
CA LEU A 390 -30.12 -16.75 3.20
C LEU A 390 -29.48 -18.00 2.62
N VAL A 391 -28.99 -17.92 1.39
CA VAL A 391 -28.18 -18.95 0.74
C VAL A 391 -26.71 -18.54 0.83
N VAL A 392 -25.87 -19.48 1.25
CA VAL A 392 -24.44 -19.24 1.48
C VAL A 392 -23.63 -19.74 0.29
N ASN A 393 -22.83 -18.87 -0.31
CA ASN A 393 -21.77 -19.27 -1.22
C ASN A 393 -20.50 -19.59 -0.42
N ARG A 394 -20.35 -20.85 0.00
CA ARG A 394 -19.22 -21.27 0.86
C ARG A 394 -17.85 -21.17 0.17
N GLU A 395 -17.78 -21.42 -1.13
CA GLU A 395 -16.52 -21.27 -1.87
C GLU A 395 -16.06 -19.81 -1.87
N LEU A 396 -16.99 -18.88 -2.06
CA LEU A 396 -16.72 -17.46 -2.00
C LEU A 396 -16.41 -16.99 -0.57
N ALA A 397 -17.14 -17.50 0.44
CA ALA A 397 -16.83 -17.25 1.85
C ALA A 397 -15.38 -17.66 2.16
N ALA A 398 -14.98 -18.88 1.78
CA ALA A 398 -13.62 -19.38 1.96
C ALA A 398 -12.59 -18.54 1.21
N ALA A 399 -12.89 -18.11 -0.02
CA ALA A 399 -12.01 -17.26 -0.81
C ALA A 399 -11.82 -15.86 -0.21
N VAL A 400 -12.85 -15.30 0.43
CA VAL A 400 -12.76 -14.01 1.15
C VAL A 400 -11.79 -14.13 2.31
N VAL A 401 -11.85 -15.24 3.08
CA VAL A 401 -11.07 -15.41 4.31
C VAL A 401 -9.73 -16.14 4.16
N ALA A 402 -9.37 -16.57 2.96
CA ALA A 402 -8.17 -17.38 2.70
C ALA A 402 -6.82 -16.73 3.04
N GLY A 403 -6.79 -15.49 3.55
CA GLY A 403 -5.60 -14.81 4.08
C GLY A 403 -5.76 -14.33 5.53
N CYS A 404 -6.91 -14.56 6.17
CA CYS A 404 -7.26 -13.93 7.43
C CYS A 404 -6.67 -14.62 8.67
N CYS A 405 -6.20 -15.86 8.54
CA CYS A 405 -5.65 -16.61 9.66
C CYS A 405 -4.12 -16.51 9.69
N PRO A 406 -3.52 -16.16 10.84
CA PRO A 406 -2.07 -16.14 10.98
C PRO A 406 -1.52 -17.55 10.77
N ALA A 407 -0.33 -17.62 10.16
CA ALA A 407 0.41 -18.87 10.06
C ALA A 407 0.68 -19.40 11.47
N ARG A 408 0.34 -20.66 11.71
CA ARG A 408 0.56 -21.32 13.00
C ARG A 408 2.03 -21.75 13.11
N PRO A 409 2.55 -21.99 14.33
CA PRO A 409 3.92 -22.48 14.52
C PRO A 409 4.22 -23.79 13.76
N GLU A 410 3.20 -24.63 13.57
CA GLU A 410 3.26 -25.89 12.82
C GLU A 410 3.18 -25.71 11.29
N ASP A 411 2.75 -24.54 10.80
CA ASP A 411 2.70 -24.28 9.37
C ASP A 411 4.12 -24.12 8.82
N PRO A 412 4.41 -24.61 7.60
CA PRO A 412 5.69 -24.34 6.96
C PRO A 412 5.88 -22.82 6.87
N PRO A 413 7.08 -22.29 7.19
CA PRO A 413 7.30 -20.86 7.18
C PRO A 413 6.95 -20.31 5.81
N ALA A 414 6.13 -19.26 5.79
CA ALA A 414 5.78 -18.59 4.55
C ALA A 414 7.07 -18.21 3.81
N PRO A 415 7.19 -18.51 2.50
CA PRO A 415 8.39 -18.19 1.75
C PRO A 415 8.67 -16.70 1.88
N ARG A 416 9.90 -16.35 2.28
CA ARG A 416 10.30 -14.96 2.44
C ARG A 416 10.05 -14.23 1.13
N THR A 417 9.32 -13.12 1.22
CA THR A 417 9.09 -12.27 0.05
C THR A 417 10.45 -11.72 -0.39
N THR A 418 10.78 -11.89 -1.67
CA THR A 418 12.04 -11.37 -2.21
C THR A 418 12.01 -9.84 -2.23
N VAL A 419 13.17 -9.19 -2.13
CA VAL A 419 13.28 -7.72 -2.18
C VAL A 419 12.54 -7.12 -3.39
N PRO A 420 12.70 -7.65 -4.63
CA PRO A 420 11.95 -7.16 -5.78
C PRO A 420 10.43 -7.18 -5.59
N VAL A 421 9.88 -8.29 -5.06
CA VAL A 421 8.44 -8.44 -4.88
C VAL A 421 7.94 -7.51 -3.77
N ALA A 422 8.68 -7.38 -2.66
CA ALA A 422 8.31 -6.47 -1.57
C ALA A 422 8.26 -5.01 -2.03
N VAL A 423 9.24 -4.56 -2.80
CA VAL A 423 9.28 -3.19 -3.32
C VAL A 423 8.21 -2.96 -4.38
N ARG A 424 8.00 -3.89 -5.32
CA ARG A 424 6.91 -3.78 -6.32
C ARG A 424 5.54 -3.69 -5.68
N ARG A 425 5.29 -4.44 -4.61
CA ARG A 425 4.05 -4.32 -3.80
C ARG A 425 3.93 -2.91 -3.23
N ARG A 426 4.97 -2.39 -2.58
CA ARG A 426 4.92 -1.03 -2.03
C ARG A 426 4.67 0.02 -3.12
N LEU A 427 5.34 -0.09 -4.27
CA LEU A 427 5.15 0.82 -5.41
C LEU A 427 3.72 0.81 -5.96
N VAL A 428 3.11 -0.36 -6.14
CA VAL A 428 1.77 -0.46 -6.74
C VAL A 428 0.66 -0.11 -5.75
N GLU A 429 0.87 -0.31 -4.45
CA GLU A 429 -0.15 -0.05 -3.44
C GLU A 429 -0.08 1.37 -2.86
N THR A 430 1.09 2.00 -2.85
CA THR A 430 1.32 3.27 -2.16
C THR A 430 1.35 4.44 -3.15
N PRO A 431 0.60 5.54 -2.91
CA PRO A 431 0.52 6.66 -3.85
C PRO A 431 1.88 7.26 -4.22
N ALA A 432 2.78 7.37 -3.23
CA ALA A 432 4.17 7.75 -3.41
C ALA A 432 5.05 6.98 -2.41
N LEU A 433 6.07 6.29 -2.92
CA LEU A 433 7.04 5.54 -2.13
C LEU A 433 8.30 6.39 -1.93
N LEU A 434 8.61 6.73 -0.69
CA LEU A 434 9.82 7.47 -0.36
C LEU A 434 10.98 6.50 -0.15
N LEU A 435 12.18 6.88 -0.57
CA LEU A 435 13.38 6.07 -0.33
C LEU A 435 13.70 5.94 1.18
N ALA A 436 13.23 6.89 1.99
CA ALA A 436 13.33 6.87 3.44
C ALA A 436 12.49 5.75 4.09
N ASP A 437 11.44 5.27 3.42
CA ASP A 437 10.58 4.17 3.92
C ASP A 437 11.20 2.78 3.66
N LEU A 438 12.29 2.72 2.89
CA LEU A 438 12.94 1.49 2.46
C LEU A 438 14.19 1.18 3.28
N THR A 439 14.40 -0.12 3.52
CA THR A 439 15.68 -0.62 4.03
C THR A 439 16.82 -0.29 3.04
N PRO A 440 18.09 -0.26 3.48
CA PRO A 440 19.21 0.06 2.59
C PRO A 440 19.26 -0.83 1.34
N LEU A 441 19.01 -2.14 1.49
CA LEU A 441 19.01 -3.10 0.39
C LEU A 441 17.82 -2.89 -0.57
N GLU A 442 16.62 -2.63 -0.05
CA GLU A 442 15.45 -2.32 -0.88
C GLU A 442 15.66 -1.02 -1.68
N ARG A 443 16.29 -0.02 -1.06
CA ARG A 443 16.59 1.27 -1.68
C ARG A 443 17.59 1.13 -2.82
N GLU A 444 18.69 0.43 -2.59
CA GLU A 444 19.71 0.17 -3.61
C GLU A 444 19.10 -0.56 -4.81
N TRP A 445 18.39 -1.67 -4.56
CA TRP A 445 17.71 -2.42 -5.60
C TRP A 445 16.72 -1.57 -6.39
N LEU A 446 15.88 -0.78 -5.71
CA LEU A 446 14.89 0.07 -6.37
C LEU A 446 15.58 1.10 -7.26
N TRP A 447 16.64 1.74 -6.77
CA TRP A 447 17.31 2.80 -7.50
C TRP A 447 18.00 2.27 -8.76
N GLU A 448 18.62 1.10 -8.70
CA GLU A 448 19.23 0.44 -9.87
C GLU A 448 18.18 -0.02 -10.88
N SER A 449 17.05 -0.56 -10.42
CA SER A 449 16.01 -1.16 -11.27
C SER A 449 14.93 -0.18 -11.75
N ARG A 450 14.92 1.07 -11.27
CA ARG A 450 13.82 2.05 -11.44
C ARG A 450 13.28 2.18 -12.87
N THR A 451 14.15 2.22 -13.88
CA THR A 451 13.74 2.37 -15.29
C THR A 451 13.07 1.10 -15.83
N ALA A 452 13.57 -0.07 -15.45
CA ALA A 452 12.99 -1.35 -15.83
C ALA A 452 11.65 -1.58 -15.14
N GLU A 453 11.54 -1.22 -13.85
CA GLU A 453 10.29 -1.31 -13.09
C GLU A 453 9.24 -0.33 -13.63
N ALA A 454 9.64 0.90 -13.99
CA ALA A 454 8.76 1.87 -14.64
C ALA A 454 8.18 1.34 -15.96
N ALA A 455 9.02 0.78 -16.83
CA ALA A 455 8.58 0.17 -18.09
C ALA A 455 7.65 -1.03 -17.85
N MET A 456 7.97 -1.87 -16.86
CA MET A 456 7.13 -3.02 -16.49
C MET A 456 5.74 -2.61 -16.04
N PHE A 457 5.63 -1.60 -15.16
CA PHE A 457 4.33 -1.09 -14.70
C PHE A 457 3.56 -0.36 -15.81
N ALA A 458 4.25 0.34 -16.71
CA ALA A 458 3.63 0.93 -17.90
C ALA A 458 3.04 -0.14 -18.82
N ASP A 459 3.78 -1.22 -19.07
CA ASP A 459 3.29 -2.31 -19.92
C ASP A 459 2.13 -3.07 -19.26
N PHE A 460 2.30 -3.47 -18.00
CA PHE A 460 1.36 -4.32 -17.28
C PHE A 460 0.09 -3.59 -16.86
N LEU A 461 0.21 -2.37 -16.32
CA LEU A 461 -0.90 -1.62 -15.72
C LEU A 461 -1.21 -0.29 -16.42
N GLY A 462 -0.37 0.16 -17.36
CA GLY A 462 -0.52 1.47 -17.99
C GLY A 462 -0.21 2.63 -17.03
N LEU A 463 0.58 2.38 -15.99
CA LEU A 463 0.99 3.40 -15.04
C LEU A 463 2.24 4.12 -15.54
N THR A 464 2.32 5.41 -15.26
CA THR A 464 3.51 6.21 -15.57
C THR A 464 4.29 6.42 -14.28
N ALA A 465 5.59 6.14 -14.26
CA ALA A 465 6.41 6.43 -13.08
C ALA A 465 6.90 7.89 -13.13
N GLU A 466 6.72 8.61 -12.02
CA GLU A 466 7.51 9.80 -11.74
C GLU A 466 8.59 9.48 -10.72
N ILE A 467 9.82 9.58 -11.17
CA ILE A 467 11.01 9.26 -10.40
C ILE A 467 11.65 10.59 -9.99
N ARG A 468 11.85 10.77 -8.69
CA ARG A 468 12.52 11.93 -8.08
C ARG A 468 13.61 11.47 -7.13
N ARG A 469 14.44 12.41 -6.71
CA ARG A 469 15.51 12.15 -5.74
C ARG A 469 14.97 11.58 -4.43
N GLU A 470 13.79 12.03 -4.01
CA GLU A 470 13.18 11.57 -2.75
C GLU A 470 12.43 10.23 -2.87
N GLY A 471 12.06 9.80 -4.07
CA GLY A 471 11.23 8.61 -4.24
C GLY A 471 10.57 8.46 -5.59
N ILE A 472 9.63 7.52 -5.67
CA ILE A 472 8.91 7.17 -6.90
C ILE A 472 7.40 7.20 -6.62
N ALA A 473 6.65 7.86 -7.51
CA ALA A 473 5.20 7.80 -7.54
C ALA A 473 4.73 7.12 -8.82
N LEU A 474 3.89 6.09 -8.70
CA LEU A 474 3.18 5.53 -9.85
C LEU A 474 1.91 6.36 -10.07
N LEU A 475 1.82 6.92 -11.26
CA LEU A 475 0.74 7.79 -11.70
C LEU A 475 -0.25 6.96 -12.51
N ASP A 476 -1.55 7.26 -12.34
CA ASP A 476 -2.60 6.61 -13.12
C ASP A 476 -3.27 7.60 -14.10
N PRO A 477 -2.73 7.78 -15.32
CA PRO A 477 -3.32 8.66 -16.33
C PRO A 477 -4.76 8.32 -16.70
N ALA A 478 -5.17 7.04 -16.57
CA ALA A 478 -6.53 6.61 -16.85
C ALA A 478 -7.51 6.92 -15.71
N GLY A 479 -7.02 7.10 -14.48
CA GLY A 479 -7.83 7.46 -13.31
C GLY A 479 -8.85 6.40 -12.88
N GLU A 480 -8.58 5.12 -13.19
CA GLU A 480 -9.49 3.98 -12.92
C GLU A 480 -8.99 3.07 -11.81
N LEU A 481 -7.71 3.16 -11.41
CA LEU A 481 -7.08 2.22 -10.48
C LEU A 481 -7.16 2.69 -9.02
N THR A 482 -7.18 4.00 -8.80
CA THR A 482 -7.17 4.56 -7.45
C THR A 482 -8.55 4.49 -6.78
N ASP A 483 -8.61 3.95 -5.57
CA ASP A 483 -9.82 4.01 -4.73
C ASP A 483 -10.05 5.40 -4.11
N LEU A 484 -8.99 6.20 -4.03
CA LEU A 484 -9.00 7.55 -3.46
C LEU A 484 -8.39 8.53 -4.48
N ARG A 485 -9.26 9.28 -5.17
CA ARG A 485 -8.82 10.27 -6.17
C ARG A 485 -8.35 11.56 -5.48
N PHE A 486 -7.14 12.00 -5.83
CA PHE A 486 -6.58 13.28 -5.42
C PHE A 486 -5.75 13.93 -6.53
N PRO A 487 -5.99 15.21 -6.86
CA PRO A 487 -7.10 16.05 -6.42
C PRO A 487 -8.46 15.44 -6.82
N GLY A 488 -9.42 15.51 -5.90
CA GLY A 488 -10.70 14.80 -6.00
C GLY A 488 -11.89 15.76 -6.16
N PRO A 489 -13.06 15.25 -6.54
CA PRO A 489 -14.28 16.04 -6.51
C PRO A 489 -14.68 16.35 -5.06
N GLY A 490 -15.31 17.51 -4.88
CA GLY A 490 -15.98 17.85 -3.63
C GLY A 490 -15.18 18.79 -2.71
N PRO A 491 -15.85 19.25 -1.65
CA PRO A 491 -15.36 20.28 -0.75
C PRO A 491 -14.08 19.87 0.00
N LEU A 492 -14.06 18.66 0.56
CA LEU A 492 -12.93 18.18 1.38
C LEU A 492 -11.64 18.11 0.57
N ALA A 493 -11.68 17.52 -0.62
CA ALA A 493 -10.51 17.40 -1.50
C ALA A 493 -10.01 18.76 -2.01
N HIS A 494 -10.92 19.71 -2.24
CA HIS A 494 -10.56 21.07 -2.64
C HIS A 494 -9.84 21.81 -1.50
N VAL A 495 -10.39 21.77 -0.29
CA VAL A 495 -9.74 22.41 0.88
C VAL A 495 -8.41 21.74 1.23
N ALA A 496 -8.32 20.41 1.10
CA ALA A 496 -7.07 19.67 1.30
C ALA A 496 -5.99 20.11 0.30
N LEU A 497 -6.36 20.37 -0.96
CA LEU A 497 -5.45 20.91 -1.96
C LEU A 497 -4.94 22.31 -1.57
N LEU A 498 -5.84 23.22 -1.19
CA LEU A 498 -5.47 24.58 -0.74
C LEU A 498 -4.58 24.55 0.50
N LEU A 499 -4.89 23.68 1.47
CA LEU A 499 -4.07 23.49 2.66
C LEU A 499 -2.67 23.02 2.30
N VAL A 500 -2.55 22.04 1.39
CA VAL A 500 -1.24 21.57 0.90
C VAL A 500 -0.46 22.66 0.20
N GLU A 501 -1.10 23.44 -0.68
CA GLU A 501 -0.46 24.57 -1.36
C GLU A 501 0.14 25.56 -0.35
N ARG A 502 -0.65 26.01 0.62
CA ARG A 502 -0.20 26.96 1.66
C ARG A 502 0.86 26.36 2.59
N LEU A 503 0.74 25.08 2.95
CA LEU A 503 1.76 24.39 3.76
C LEU A 503 3.10 24.31 3.02
N VAL A 504 3.07 23.98 1.72
CA VAL A 504 4.29 23.94 0.91
C VAL A 504 4.88 25.34 0.78
N ASP A 505 4.08 26.36 0.50
CA ASP A 505 4.60 27.73 0.35
C ASP A 505 5.31 28.23 1.61
N GLN A 506 4.84 27.84 2.81
CA GLN A 506 5.45 28.24 4.08
C GLN A 506 6.60 27.34 4.55
N LEU A 507 6.56 26.03 4.23
CA LEU A 507 7.50 25.04 4.80
C LEU A 507 8.52 24.49 3.79
N ARG A 508 8.41 24.83 2.50
CA ARG A 508 9.33 24.35 1.45
C ARG A 508 10.77 24.69 1.82
N PRO A 509 11.67 23.70 1.92
CA PRO A 509 13.09 23.95 2.15
C PRO A 509 13.67 24.81 1.03
N LEU A 510 14.51 25.78 1.37
CA LEU A 510 15.27 26.50 0.35
C LEU A 510 16.25 25.54 -0.34
N PRO A 511 16.48 25.70 -1.66
CA PRO A 511 17.57 24.99 -2.33
C PRO A 511 18.88 25.32 -1.62
N ALA A 512 19.81 24.36 -1.55
CA ALA A 512 21.14 24.63 -1.00
C ALA A 512 21.84 25.70 -1.87
N GLU A 513 21.91 26.94 -1.39
CA GLU A 513 22.67 28.01 -2.03
C GLU A 513 24.17 27.84 -1.72
N SER A 514 24.95 27.52 -2.75
CA SER A 514 26.35 27.89 -2.97
C SER A 514 27.46 27.52 -1.94
N ALA A 515 28.41 26.71 -2.44
CA ALA A 515 29.87 26.64 -2.22
C ALA A 515 30.53 26.56 -0.83
N GLN A 516 29.90 26.98 0.28
CA GLN A 516 30.55 27.03 1.60
C GLN A 516 29.88 26.15 2.67
N SER A 517 28.72 25.58 2.34
CA SER A 517 28.02 24.60 3.16
C SER A 517 28.03 23.27 2.42
N THR A 518 28.38 22.18 3.12
CA THR A 518 28.25 20.81 2.57
C THR A 518 26.84 20.67 1.97
N PRO A 519 26.68 20.27 0.69
CA PRO A 519 25.37 20.19 0.08
C PRO A 519 24.51 19.19 0.84
N GLN A 520 23.62 19.70 1.69
CA GLN A 520 22.66 18.89 2.41
C GLN A 520 21.58 18.47 1.40
N PRO A 521 21.33 17.16 1.21
CA PRO A 521 20.21 16.72 0.39
C PRO A 521 18.90 17.27 0.98
N ALA A 522 17.98 17.69 0.11
CA ALA A 522 16.68 18.19 0.58
C ALA A 522 15.99 17.07 1.38
N PRO A 523 15.32 17.40 2.49
CA PRO A 523 14.72 16.40 3.36
C PRO A 523 13.54 15.71 2.66
N PHE A 524 13.27 14.45 3.04
CA PHE A 524 12.10 13.72 2.56
C PHE A 524 10.78 14.27 3.12
N GLY A 525 10.84 15.00 4.25
CA GLY A 525 9.72 15.70 4.84
C GLY A 525 10.13 16.78 5.86
N VAL A 526 9.22 17.70 6.16
CA VAL A 526 9.40 18.83 7.08
C VAL A 526 8.30 18.80 8.14
N PRO A 527 8.62 18.93 9.45
CA PRO A 527 7.60 18.93 10.50
C PRO A 527 6.65 20.13 10.35
N ILE A 528 5.36 19.88 10.59
CA ILE A 528 4.28 20.86 10.56
C ILE A 528 3.92 21.19 12.01
N ALA A 529 3.92 22.48 12.36
CA ALA A 529 3.38 22.92 13.64
C ALA A 529 1.85 22.81 13.64
N GLU A 530 1.24 22.24 14.69
CA GLU A 530 -0.22 22.09 14.76
C GLU A 530 -0.97 23.44 14.62
N ALA A 531 -0.42 24.50 15.23
CA ALA A 531 -0.97 25.86 15.14
C ALA A 531 -0.92 26.44 13.72
N LEU A 532 0.01 25.99 12.87
CA LEU A 532 0.09 26.41 11.48
C LEU A 532 -1.08 25.84 10.66
N ILE A 533 -1.44 24.57 10.91
CA ILE A 533 -2.60 23.94 10.26
C ILE A 533 -3.86 24.73 10.59
N ASP A 534 -4.07 25.00 11.88
CA ASP A 534 -5.27 25.69 12.36
C ASP A 534 -5.32 27.15 11.88
N GLY A 535 -4.17 27.82 11.83
CA GLY A 535 -4.04 29.17 11.27
C GLY A 535 -4.40 29.23 9.79
N ILE A 536 -3.82 28.36 8.96
CA ILE A 536 -4.12 28.30 7.52
C ILE A 536 -5.60 28.00 7.28
N LEU A 537 -6.19 27.07 8.04
CA LEU A 537 -7.61 26.75 7.90
C LEU A 537 -8.52 27.93 8.29
N GLY A 538 -8.12 28.72 9.29
CA GLY A 538 -8.78 29.98 9.64
C GLY A 538 -8.71 30.99 8.51
N ASP A 539 -7.50 31.25 7.99
CA ASP A 539 -7.28 32.20 6.89
C ASP A 539 -8.07 31.81 5.63
N LEU A 540 -8.10 30.51 5.28
CA LEU A 540 -8.90 30.00 4.17
C LEU A 540 -10.41 30.16 4.42
N ALA A 541 -10.88 30.03 5.66
CA ALA A 541 -12.29 30.22 5.98
C ALA A 541 -12.72 31.69 5.85
N ASP A 542 -11.80 32.62 6.13
CA ASP A 542 -12.02 34.07 6.02
C ASP A 542 -11.91 34.55 4.56
N GLU A 543 -10.92 34.08 3.79
CA GLU A 543 -10.72 34.43 2.37
C GLU A 543 -11.98 34.10 1.53
N TYR A 544 -12.57 32.93 1.78
CA TYR A 544 -13.76 32.44 1.10
C TYR A 544 -15.09 32.88 1.77
N ASP A 545 -15.06 33.78 2.77
CA ASP A 545 -16.23 34.48 3.32
C ASP A 545 -16.65 35.68 2.47
N THR A 546 -15.71 36.28 1.74
CA THR A 546 -15.92 37.55 1.03
C THR A 546 -17.03 37.46 -0.03
N GLU A 547 -17.93 38.47 -0.05
CA GLU A 547 -19.14 38.54 -0.88
C GLU A 547 -18.90 38.35 -2.39
N ASP A 548 -17.66 38.54 -2.86
CA ASP A 548 -17.24 38.33 -4.26
C ASP A 548 -17.29 36.86 -4.72
N HIS A 549 -17.21 35.89 -3.79
CA HIS A 549 -17.26 34.46 -4.10
C HIS A 549 -18.65 33.83 -3.89
N GLY A 550 -19.67 34.66 -3.60
CA GLY A 550 -21.04 34.28 -3.19
C GLY A 550 -21.86 33.42 -4.17
N HIS A 551 -21.27 32.97 -5.28
CA HIS A 551 -21.88 32.03 -6.22
C HIS A 551 -21.23 30.63 -6.24
N ASP A 552 -20.10 30.40 -5.56
CA ASP A 552 -19.54 29.06 -5.46
C ASP A 552 -20.19 28.26 -4.30
N GLN A 553 -21.17 27.44 -4.67
CA GLN A 553 -21.87 26.53 -3.76
C GLN A 553 -20.93 25.59 -3.00
N ARG A 554 -19.71 25.33 -3.51
CA ARG A 554 -18.70 24.49 -2.84
C ARG A 554 -18.08 25.19 -1.65
N ALA A 555 -17.70 26.45 -1.82
CA ALA A 555 -17.11 27.27 -0.76
C ALA A 555 -18.06 27.37 0.44
N ALA A 556 -19.33 27.66 0.17
CA ALA A 556 -20.38 27.73 1.19
C ALA A 556 -20.68 26.38 1.86
N HIS A 557 -20.48 25.25 1.18
CA HIS A 557 -20.73 23.93 1.77
C HIS A 557 -19.63 23.51 2.74
N TRP A 558 -18.36 23.62 2.36
CA TRP A 558 -17.26 23.19 3.22
C TRP A 558 -17.12 24.09 4.44
N ARG A 559 -17.36 25.40 4.29
CA ARG A 559 -17.34 26.34 5.42
C ARG A 559 -18.40 26.01 6.45
N ARG A 560 -19.61 25.63 6.03
CA ARG A 560 -20.65 25.14 6.96
C ARG A 560 -20.23 23.87 7.69
N ALA A 561 -19.60 22.92 6.99
CA ALA A 561 -19.07 21.71 7.63
C ALA A 561 -17.96 22.03 8.64
N HIS A 562 -17.01 22.90 8.26
CA HIS A 562 -15.92 23.36 9.12
C HIS A 562 -16.44 24.12 10.35
N LEU A 563 -17.42 25.01 10.19
CA LEU A 563 -18.01 25.76 11.31
C LEU A 563 -18.88 24.89 12.22
N ALA A 564 -19.50 23.83 11.69
CA ALA A 564 -20.30 22.91 12.48
C ALA A 564 -19.43 22.06 13.42
N ASP A 565 -18.32 21.51 12.93
CA ASP A 565 -17.34 20.79 13.74
C ASP A 565 -15.91 20.94 13.16
N ARG A 566 -15.18 21.91 13.69
CA ARG A 566 -13.79 22.20 13.26
C ARG A 566 -12.87 21.01 13.47
N ALA A 567 -13.04 20.27 14.56
CA ALA A 567 -12.15 19.19 14.92
C ALA A 567 -12.38 17.96 14.02
N ALA A 568 -13.63 17.63 13.71
CA ALA A 568 -13.96 16.56 12.77
C ALA A 568 -13.46 16.87 11.36
N PHE A 569 -13.74 18.09 10.87
CA PHE A 569 -13.29 18.50 9.54
C PHE A 569 -11.76 18.49 9.41
N ARG A 570 -11.05 18.97 10.42
CA ARG A 570 -9.58 18.91 10.50
C ARG A 570 -9.08 17.46 10.42
N ARG A 571 -9.67 16.53 11.18
CA ARG A 571 -9.30 15.12 11.15
C ARG A 571 -9.52 14.51 9.76
N GLU A 572 -10.67 14.76 9.13
CA GLU A 572 -10.97 14.25 7.78
C GLU A 572 -9.99 14.77 6.72
N LEU A 573 -9.59 16.05 6.81
CA LEU A 573 -8.58 16.63 5.92
C LEU A 573 -7.21 15.97 6.09
N LEU A 574 -6.74 15.84 7.34
CA LEU A 574 -5.44 15.25 7.63
C LEU A 574 -5.42 13.75 7.29
N ASP A 575 -6.52 13.04 7.53
CA ASP A 575 -6.70 11.65 7.09
C ASP A 575 -6.62 11.53 5.57
N LEU A 576 -7.28 12.42 4.82
CA LEU A 576 -7.18 12.45 3.36
C LEU A 576 -5.74 12.67 2.90
N LEU A 577 -5.06 13.69 3.42
CA LEU A 577 -3.68 14.02 3.07
C LEU A 577 -2.69 12.91 3.43
N HIS A 578 -2.91 12.23 4.56
CA HIS A 578 -2.11 11.08 4.96
C HIS A 578 -2.38 9.88 4.05
N ALA A 579 -3.65 9.61 3.74
CA ALA A 579 -4.09 8.51 2.88
C ALA A 579 -3.52 8.60 1.45
N VAL A 580 -3.23 9.81 0.97
CA VAL A 580 -2.59 10.09 -0.33
C VAL A 580 -1.08 10.37 -0.24
N ARG A 581 -0.46 10.16 0.93
CA ARG A 581 1.00 10.31 1.17
C ARG A 581 1.55 11.71 0.89
N LEU A 582 0.80 12.75 1.26
CA LEU A 582 1.28 14.15 1.23
C LEU A 582 1.71 14.63 2.62
N ILE A 583 1.17 14.03 3.67
CA ILE A 583 1.67 14.17 5.04
C ILE A 583 1.88 12.78 5.66
N ALA A 584 2.64 12.70 6.74
CA ALA A 584 2.75 11.52 7.59
C ALA A 584 2.75 11.91 9.06
N PRO A 585 2.34 11.02 9.98
CA PRO A 585 2.55 11.23 11.40
C PRO A 585 4.05 11.42 11.68
N SER A 586 4.39 12.44 12.46
CA SER A 586 5.77 12.68 12.89
C SER A 586 6.21 11.53 13.78
N THR A 587 7.33 10.89 13.42
CA THR A 587 7.97 9.93 14.31
C THR A 587 8.40 10.68 15.57
N PRO A 588 8.08 10.21 16.79
CA PRO A 588 8.59 10.82 17.99
C PRO A 588 10.11 10.75 17.94
N THR A 589 10.76 11.89 17.71
CA THR A 589 12.20 12.03 17.89
C THR A 589 12.49 11.68 19.34
N ALA A 590 13.44 10.78 19.57
CA ALA A 590 13.90 10.44 20.91
C ALA A 590 14.15 11.75 21.68
N PRO A 591 13.63 11.90 22.92
CA PRO A 591 13.70 13.17 23.64
C PRO A 591 15.17 13.50 23.89
N THR A 592 15.69 14.49 23.17
CA THR A 592 16.89 15.20 23.58
C THR A 592 16.52 16.06 24.78
N GLY A 593 16.64 15.47 25.97
CA GLY A 593 16.68 16.11 27.29
C GLY A 593 15.64 17.20 27.57
N GLY A 594 14.60 16.84 28.33
CA GLY A 594 13.78 17.82 29.07
C GLY A 594 12.28 17.61 28.90
N GLU A 595 11.66 17.11 29.98
CA GLU A 595 10.22 17.07 30.27
C GLU A 595 9.37 16.08 29.47
N ALA A 596 8.99 14.99 30.17
CA ALA A 596 8.00 14.02 29.76
C ALA A 596 6.58 14.61 29.77
N GLY A 597 6.27 15.46 28.80
CA GLY A 597 4.91 15.76 28.37
C GLY A 597 4.49 14.75 27.31
N GLY A 598 3.38 14.05 27.52
CA GLY A 598 2.91 12.96 26.64
C GLY A 598 2.98 13.31 25.15
N ALA A 599 3.47 12.34 24.35
CA ALA A 599 3.69 12.46 22.92
C ALA A 599 2.45 12.99 22.19
N ARG A 600 2.37 14.32 22.01
CA ARG A 600 1.41 14.93 21.11
C ARG A 600 1.92 14.70 19.70
N GLY A 601 1.27 13.78 18.99
CA GLY A 601 1.57 13.47 17.59
C GLY A 601 1.51 14.74 16.75
N GLY A 602 2.60 15.03 16.05
CA GLY A 602 2.65 16.08 15.04
C GLY A 602 2.51 15.48 13.64
N TRP A 603 2.44 16.33 12.63
CA TRP A 603 2.48 15.93 11.23
C TRP A 603 3.79 16.35 10.57
N THR A 604 4.20 15.61 9.55
CA THR A 604 5.33 15.94 8.67
C THR A 604 4.80 16.09 7.25
N LEU A 605 5.06 17.25 6.63
CA LEU A 605 4.79 17.52 5.23
C LEU A 605 5.81 16.76 4.38
N LEU A 606 5.35 15.90 3.48
CA LEU A 606 6.22 15.07 2.66
C LEU A 606 6.55 15.77 1.34
N ALA A 607 7.74 15.49 0.79
CA ALA A 607 8.18 16.08 -0.48
C ALA A 607 7.16 15.95 -1.63
N PRO A 608 6.44 14.82 -1.84
CA PRO A 608 5.38 14.72 -2.85
C PRO A 608 4.28 15.78 -2.77
N ALA A 609 4.06 16.42 -1.61
CA ALA A 609 3.11 17.51 -1.46
C ALA A 609 3.42 18.69 -2.39
N ALA A 610 4.71 18.98 -2.62
CA ALA A 610 5.15 20.09 -3.45
C ALA A 610 4.76 19.97 -4.93
N ARG A 611 4.34 18.78 -5.37
CA ARG A 611 3.75 18.57 -6.71
C ARG A 611 2.52 19.43 -6.97
N TYR A 612 1.80 19.80 -5.93
CA TYR A 612 0.53 20.52 -6.02
C TYR A 612 0.66 22.02 -5.81
N ALA A 613 1.83 22.49 -5.36
CA ALA A 613 2.08 23.91 -5.16
C ALA A 613 2.64 24.59 -6.41
N ALA A 614 2.60 25.92 -6.44
CA ALA A 614 3.28 26.69 -7.47
C ALA A 614 4.79 26.37 -7.47
N ARG A 615 5.36 26.29 -8.67
CA ARG A 615 6.81 26.08 -8.82
C ARG A 615 7.54 27.26 -8.18
N LEU A 616 8.60 26.98 -7.42
CA LEU A 616 9.48 28.03 -6.91
C LEU A 616 10.20 28.71 -8.08
N GLU A 617 9.80 29.93 -8.42
CA GLU A 617 10.56 30.81 -9.31
C GLU A 617 11.61 31.54 -8.47
N LEU A 618 12.81 30.97 -8.39
CA LEU A 618 13.97 31.72 -7.92
C LEU A 618 14.21 32.82 -8.95
N GLY A 619 13.91 34.07 -8.59
CA GLY A 619 14.20 35.21 -9.45
C GLY A 619 15.65 35.11 -9.90
N THR A 620 15.87 35.06 -11.21
CA THR A 620 17.19 35.37 -11.75
C THR A 620 17.49 36.78 -11.28
N GLU A 621 18.61 37.01 -10.59
CA GLU A 621 18.98 38.35 -10.16
C GLU A 621 18.73 39.34 -11.30
N PRO A 622 18.08 40.49 -11.04
CA PRO A 622 17.95 41.50 -12.07
C PRO A 622 19.38 41.79 -12.52
N SER A 623 19.68 41.43 -13.76
CA SER A 623 20.88 41.86 -14.46
C SER A 623 21.09 43.31 -14.05
N THR A 624 22.18 43.58 -13.33
CA THR A 624 22.60 44.93 -12.99
C THR A 624 23.04 45.57 -14.31
N GLY A 625 22.05 45.87 -15.13
CA GLY A 625 22.13 46.63 -16.36
C GLY A 625 22.55 48.01 -15.95
N ARG A 626 23.87 48.19 -15.96
CA ARG A 626 24.60 49.43 -15.82
C ARG A 626 24.15 50.37 -16.94
N HIS A 627 22.99 50.99 -16.79
CA HIS A 627 22.61 52.16 -17.59
C HIS A 627 23.43 53.35 -17.09
N SER A 628 24.67 53.41 -17.57
CA SER A 628 25.43 54.65 -17.59
C SER A 628 24.66 55.66 -18.44
N ARG A 629 24.39 56.81 -17.83
CA ARG A 629 23.93 58.04 -18.48
C ARG A 629 24.74 58.33 -19.74
N ARG A 630 24.06 58.71 -20.82
CA ARG A 630 24.33 59.92 -21.59
C ARG A 630 23.05 60.41 -22.24
#